data_AF-A0A438H4D3-F1
#
_entry.id   AF-A0A438H4D3-F1
#
_cell.length_a   1.000
_cell.length_b   1.000
_cell.length_c   1.000
_cell.angle_alpha   90.00
_cell.angle_beta   90.00
_cell.angle_gamma   90.00
#
_symmetry.space_group_name_H-M   'P 1'
#
loop_
_entity.id
_entity.type
_entity.pdbx_description
1 polymer ?
#
loop_
_entity_poly.entity_id
_entity_poly.type
_entity_poly.pdbx_seq_one_letter_code
_entity_poly.pdbx_strand_id
1 'polypeptide(L)'
;MEFRAAWMGYWGGNSLNICKHHILHLSLLAECYRSPLTGKRNYTYMQAVQATLGGKMYVACGVAQYALQIGLIIGYTIAAAISMVAIQQSHCFHRRGHEASCQFSHKPYMIGMGLFEMVVSQYPTLEKCGGSRLWHQLCLLGHGKRTTLTGIEVGPGLTAAQKMWRMFRAFGDMLICCSYSAVLIEIQDTLKSSKSEIKVMKKVDMMTALIMTFFYLLCACFGYAAFGNNAHGNMLTGFGFFEPFWLIDLANIFIAMRLLGAYQVLTQPVFVAAESHIRKRWPKSKFITREYPISIGKINLNLNINFFRLTWRTMFVVIANLLALALPFFNEVLAFRGAISYWSLTVYFPVNMYIAQNKISCKTLRWFGLQAMNLACLLLSLAAACGSIEGFGEALHIFKPK
;
A
#
# COMPACT_ATOMS: atom_id res chain seq x y z
N MET A 1 8.45 -5.17 0.56
CA MET A 1 8.71 -4.52 1.87
C MET A 1 9.72 -5.27 2.70
N GLU A 2 9.49 -6.56 2.97
CA GLU A 2 10.19 -7.26 4.05
C GLU A 2 11.69 -7.53 3.82
N PHE A 3 12.22 -7.49 2.58
CA PHE A 3 13.56 -8.04 2.33
C PHE A 3 14.60 -7.15 1.68
N ARG A 4 14.30 -5.88 1.41
CA ARG A 4 15.38 -4.96 1.03
C ARG A 4 16.10 -4.34 2.21
N ALA A 5 15.57 -4.47 3.43
CA ALA A 5 16.28 -4.11 4.67
C ALA A 5 17.58 -4.90 4.85
N ALA A 6 17.59 -6.17 4.43
CA ALA A 6 18.78 -7.03 4.36
C ALA A 6 19.89 -6.45 3.47
N TRP A 7 19.53 -5.87 2.33
CA TRP A 7 20.48 -5.23 1.40
C TRP A 7 21.09 -3.94 1.97
N MET A 8 20.49 -3.39 3.04
CA MET A 8 20.98 -2.16 3.64
C MET A 8 22.02 -2.41 4.74
N GLY A 9 22.28 -3.65 5.18
CA GLY A 9 23.28 -3.95 6.20
C GLY A 9 23.19 -3.04 7.44
N TYR A 10 24.26 -2.29 7.71
CA TYR A 10 24.41 -1.28 8.78
C TYR A 10 23.26 -0.25 8.89
N TRP A 11 22.45 -0.06 7.85
CA TRP A 11 21.27 0.83 7.87
C TRP A 11 20.04 0.24 8.57
N GLY A 12 20.09 -1.01 9.07
CA GLY A 12 19.07 -1.53 9.99
C GLY A 12 18.86 -0.61 11.21
N GLY A 13 19.91 0.08 11.68
CA GLY A 13 19.81 1.11 12.73
C GLY A 13 19.05 2.38 12.30
N ASN A 14 19.01 2.69 11.00
CA ASN A 14 18.27 3.83 10.46
C ASN A 14 16.77 3.55 10.29
N SER A 15 16.32 2.30 10.42
CA SER A 15 14.88 1.99 10.45
C SER A 15 14.17 2.68 11.61
N LEU A 16 14.83 2.79 12.76
CA LEU A 16 14.32 3.49 13.93
C LEU A 16 14.22 5.01 13.70
N ASN A 17 15.15 5.58 12.94
CA ASN A 17 15.13 7.01 12.58
C ASN A 17 14.01 7.33 11.58
N ILE A 18 13.77 6.45 10.62
CA ILE A 18 12.63 6.53 9.69
C ILE A 18 11.31 6.42 10.47
N CYS A 19 11.22 5.48 11.42
CA CYS A 19 10.06 5.34 12.30
C CYS A 19 9.81 6.61 13.13
N LYS A 20 10.84 7.21 13.73
CA LYS A 20 10.73 8.48 14.46
C LYS A 20 10.24 9.64 13.58
N HIS A 21 10.82 9.79 12.38
CA HIS A 21 10.36 10.81 11.41
C HIS A 21 8.91 10.58 11.02
N HIS A 22 8.54 9.34 10.74
CA HIS A 22 7.18 9.00 10.37
C HIS A 22 6.17 9.32 11.50
N ILE A 23 6.49 8.95 12.75
CA ILE A 23 5.68 9.30 13.93
C ILE A 23 5.51 10.81 14.07
N LEU A 24 6.57 11.59 13.81
CA LEU A 24 6.50 13.04 13.81
C LEU A 24 5.48 13.56 12.79
N HIS A 25 5.57 13.13 11.53
CA HIS A 25 4.64 13.56 10.48
C HIS A 25 3.18 13.20 10.78
N LEU A 26 2.93 12.00 11.29
CA LEU A 26 1.60 11.56 11.71
C LEU A 26 1.07 12.40 12.87
N SER A 27 1.93 12.73 13.83
CA SER A 27 1.58 13.59 14.95
C SER A 27 1.22 15.01 14.50
N LEU A 28 1.92 15.54 13.49
CA LEU A 28 1.59 16.83 12.87
C LEU A 28 0.25 16.76 12.14
N LEU A 29 0.00 15.67 11.40
CA LEU A 29 -1.25 15.48 10.67
C LEU A 29 -2.45 15.33 11.62
N ALA A 30 -2.30 14.58 12.72
CA ALA A 30 -3.34 14.38 13.72
C ALA A 30 -3.77 15.70 14.40
N GLU A 31 -2.87 16.68 14.53
CA GLU A 31 -3.20 18.04 15.00
C GLU A 31 -4.05 18.84 13.99
N CYS A 32 -3.93 18.52 12.70
CA CYS A 32 -4.67 19.18 11.63
C CYS A 32 -6.11 18.68 11.46
N TYR A 33 -6.55 17.72 12.29
CA TYR A 33 -7.90 17.15 12.23
C TYR A 33 -9.02 18.19 12.39
N ARG A 34 -8.83 19.19 13.27
CA ARG A 34 -9.80 20.29 13.49
C ARG A 34 -9.25 21.62 12.98
N SER A 35 -10.06 22.39 12.26
CA SER A 35 -9.66 23.73 11.77
C SER A 35 -10.64 24.82 12.22
N PRO A 36 -10.17 25.90 12.89
CA PRO A 36 -8.85 26.07 13.52
C PRO A 36 -8.77 25.39 14.90
N LEU A 37 -7.73 24.58 15.14
CA LEU A 37 -7.33 23.85 16.39
C LEU A 37 -8.46 23.16 17.22
N THR A 38 -9.47 23.89 17.69
CA THR A 38 -10.67 23.39 18.37
C THR A 38 -11.94 23.46 17.52
N GLY A 39 -11.85 24.03 16.32
CA GLY A 39 -12.94 24.34 15.41
C GLY A 39 -13.57 23.12 14.71
N LYS A 40 -14.06 23.32 13.49
CA LYS A 40 -14.85 22.33 12.76
C LYS A 40 -14.00 21.07 12.49
N ARG A 41 -14.63 19.90 12.63
CA ARG A 41 -14.05 18.60 12.28
C ARG A 41 -13.92 18.47 10.76
N ASN A 42 -12.76 18.03 10.30
CA ASN A 42 -12.57 17.61 8.92
C ASN A 42 -12.69 16.09 8.84
N TYR A 43 -13.62 15.60 8.02
CA TYR A 43 -13.93 14.17 7.94
C TYR A 43 -12.98 13.41 7.01
N THR A 44 -12.29 14.12 6.12
CA THR A 44 -11.40 13.53 5.13
C THR A 44 -10.10 14.32 5.02
N TYR A 45 -9.04 13.64 4.59
CA TYR A 45 -7.74 14.27 4.45
C TYR A 45 -7.77 15.46 3.48
N MET A 46 -8.43 15.29 2.33
CA MET A 46 -8.61 16.35 1.35
C MET A 46 -9.36 17.56 1.92
N GLN A 47 -10.42 17.35 2.73
CA GLN A 47 -11.14 18.47 3.35
C GLN A 47 -10.25 19.24 4.34
N ALA A 48 -9.40 18.54 5.09
CA ALA A 48 -8.45 19.21 5.98
C ALA A 48 -7.44 20.06 5.20
N VAL A 49 -6.95 19.56 4.06
CA VAL A 49 -6.11 20.35 3.14
C VAL A 49 -6.87 21.56 2.60
N GLN A 50 -8.14 21.39 2.20
CA GLN A 50 -8.97 22.50 1.70
C GLN A 50 -9.16 23.59 2.75
N ALA A 51 -9.43 23.21 4.00
CA ALA A 51 -9.68 24.12 5.10
C ALA A 51 -8.44 24.89 5.57
N THR A 52 -7.23 24.40 5.27
CA THR A 52 -5.96 24.96 5.75
C THR A 52 -5.14 25.62 4.65
N LEU A 53 -5.01 24.97 3.49
CA LEU A 53 -4.17 25.39 2.36
C LEU A 53 -4.96 25.89 1.14
N GLY A 54 -6.29 25.78 1.16
CA GLY A 54 -7.18 26.32 0.13
C GLY A 54 -7.43 25.40 -1.07
N GLY A 55 -8.18 25.92 -2.05
CA GLY A 55 -8.77 25.13 -3.14
C GLY A 55 -7.78 24.52 -4.15
N LYS A 56 -6.67 25.21 -4.46
CA LYS A 56 -5.65 24.67 -5.39
C LYS A 56 -4.97 23.43 -4.80
N MET A 57 -4.62 23.50 -3.52
CA MET A 57 -3.98 22.39 -2.80
C MET A 57 -4.95 21.23 -2.55
N TYR A 58 -6.25 21.50 -2.39
CA TYR A 58 -7.28 20.46 -2.35
C TYR A 58 -7.28 19.58 -3.60
N VAL A 59 -7.22 20.19 -4.80
CA VAL A 59 -7.18 19.45 -6.07
C VAL A 59 -5.88 18.65 -6.19
N ALA A 60 -4.74 19.25 -5.86
CA ALA A 60 -3.44 18.58 -5.89
C ALA A 60 -3.39 17.35 -4.95
N CYS A 61 -3.90 17.50 -3.72
CA CYS A 61 -4.00 16.40 -2.76
C CYS A 61 -4.91 15.29 -3.27
N GLY A 62 -6.07 15.65 -3.85
CA GLY A 62 -6.99 14.66 -4.43
C GLY A 62 -6.38 13.87 -5.57
N VAL A 63 -5.72 14.55 -6.51
CA VAL A 63 -5.02 13.88 -7.63
C VAL A 63 -3.97 12.92 -7.11
N ALA A 64 -3.13 13.35 -6.16
CA ALA A 64 -2.11 12.48 -5.56
C ALA A 64 -2.75 11.28 -4.84
N GLN A 65 -3.75 11.51 -3.99
CA GLN A 65 -4.41 10.45 -3.20
C GLN A 65 -5.09 9.40 -4.09
N TYR A 66 -5.85 9.82 -5.10
CA TYR A 66 -6.52 8.88 -6.00
C TYR A 66 -5.53 8.16 -6.93
N ALA A 67 -4.52 8.84 -7.48
CA ALA A 67 -3.51 8.20 -8.30
C ALA A 67 -2.75 7.10 -7.53
N LEU A 68 -2.40 7.38 -6.27
CA LEU A 68 -1.72 6.42 -5.40
C LEU A 68 -2.61 5.26 -4.98
N GLN A 69 -3.91 5.51 -4.75
CA GLN A 69 -4.90 4.45 -4.52
C GLN A 69 -5.04 3.52 -5.73
N ILE A 70 -5.12 4.07 -6.96
CA ILE A 70 -5.14 3.27 -8.20
C ILE A 70 -3.88 2.42 -8.32
N GLY A 71 -2.70 2.98 -8.03
CA GLY A 71 -1.45 2.21 -8.01
C GLY A 71 -1.44 1.08 -6.98
N LEU A 72 -2.12 1.25 -5.84
CA LEU A 72 -2.26 0.22 -4.81
C LEU A 72 -3.20 -0.92 -5.23
N ILE A 73 -4.31 -0.57 -5.89
CA ILE A 73 -5.28 -1.49 -6.48
C ILE A 73 -4.58 -2.39 -7.52
N ILE A 74 -3.81 -1.79 -8.44
CA ILE A 74 -3.01 -2.53 -9.44
C ILE A 74 -2.01 -3.47 -8.75
N GLY A 75 -1.29 -2.97 -7.74
CA GLY A 75 -0.34 -3.78 -6.97
C GLY A 75 -1.00 -4.98 -6.29
N TYR A 76 -2.21 -4.83 -5.76
CA TYR A 76 -2.95 -5.92 -5.13
C TYR A 76 -3.39 -6.99 -6.12
N THR A 77 -3.84 -6.60 -7.32
CA THR A 77 -4.15 -7.56 -8.39
C THR A 77 -2.93 -8.39 -8.78
N ILE A 78 -1.76 -7.75 -8.93
CA ILE A 78 -0.51 -8.44 -9.25
C ILE A 78 -0.08 -9.38 -8.11
N ALA A 79 -0.08 -8.89 -6.87
CA ALA A 79 0.33 -9.67 -5.71
C ALA A 79 -0.56 -10.89 -5.48
N ALA A 80 -1.88 -10.74 -5.60
CA ALA A 80 -2.82 -11.84 -5.45
C ALA A 80 -2.61 -12.90 -6.55
N ALA A 81 -2.35 -12.48 -7.79
CA ALA A 81 -2.02 -13.40 -8.87
C ALA A 81 -0.69 -14.14 -8.64
N ILE A 82 0.33 -13.47 -8.09
CA ILE A 82 1.60 -14.10 -7.70
C ILE A 82 1.35 -15.16 -6.62
N SER A 83 0.55 -14.85 -5.60
CA SER A 83 0.21 -15.81 -4.54
C SER A 83 -0.57 -17.02 -5.07
N MET A 84 -1.50 -16.83 -6.00
CA MET A 84 -2.23 -17.93 -6.63
C MET A 84 -1.32 -18.83 -7.49
N VAL A 85 -0.37 -18.24 -8.21
CA VAL A 85 0.66 -18.99 -8.96
C VAL A 85 1.56 -19.77 -8.01
N ALA A 86 1.94 -19.19 -6.86
CA ALA A 86 2.77 -19.86 -5.87
C ALA A 86 2.12 -21.14 -5.32
N ILE A 87 0.79 -21.14 -5.11
CA ILE A 87 0.03 -22.34 -4.71
C ILE A 87 0.12 -23.43 -5.78
N GLN A 88 -0.01 -23.06 -7.06
CA GLN A 88 0.11 -24.04 -8.14
C GLN A 88 1.53 -24.59 -8.28
N GLN A 89 2.53 -23.73 -8.11
CA GLN A 89 3.92 -24.15 -8.10
C GLN A 89 4.17 -25.14 -6.96
N SER A 90 3.75 -24.81 -5.75
CA SER A 90 3.82 -25.68 -4.56
C SER A 90 3.21 -27.06 -4.83
N HIS A 91 1.99 -27.11 -5.35
CA HIS A 91 1.33 -28.39 -5.69
C HIS A 91 2.05 -29.15 -6.82
N CYS A 92 2.59 -28.45 -7.82
CA CYS A 92 3.37 -29.05 -8.90
C CYS A 92 4.66 -29.71 -8.38
N PHE A 93 5.39 -29.02 -7.51
CA PHE A 93 6.61 -29.54 -6.88
C PHE A 93 6.32 -30.69 -5.92
N HIS A 94 5.19 -30.65 -5.19
CA HIS A 94 4.75 -31.75 -4.35
C HIS A 94 4.48 -33.03 -5.16
N ARG A 95 3.84 -32.89 -6.33
CA ARG A 95 3.43 -34.04 -7.16
C ARG A 95 4.55 -34.57 -8.06
N ARG A 96 5.40 -33.70 -8.60
CA ARG A 96 6.39 -34.04 -9.65
C ARG A 96 7.83 -34.05 -9.16
N GLY A 97 8.06 -33.74 -7.88
CA GLY A 97 9.41 -33.62 -7.32
C GLY A 97 10.03 -32.25 -7.57
N HIS A 98 11.10 -31.96 -6.82
CA HIS A 98 11.72 -30.62 -6.75
C HIS A 98 12.45 -30.21 -8.04
N GLU A 99 12.84 -31.17 -8.88
CA GLU A 99 13.57 -30.92 -10.14
C GLU A 99 12.64 -30.64 -11.33
N ALA A 100 11.32 -30.68 -11.15
CA ALA A 100 10.38 -30.44 -12.23
C ALA A 100 10.33 -28.95 -12.63
N SER A 101 10.33 -28.67 -13.94
CA SER A 101 10.17 -27.31 -14.47
C SER A 101 8.72 -26.81 -14.34
N CYS A 102 8.32 -26.37 -13.15
CA CYS A 102 6.98 -25.86 -12.85
C CYS A 102 6.88 -24.34 -13.11
N GLN A 103 6.78 -23.95 -14.38
CA GLN A 103 6.53 -22.54 -14.77
C GLN A 103 5.06 -22.35 -15.16
N PHE A 104 4.38 -21.42 -14.48
CA PHE A 104 2.99 -21.05 -14.76
C PHE A 104 2.91 -19.59 -15.16
N SER A 105 1.98 -19.28 -16.07
CA SER A 105 1.74 -17.88 -16.48
C SER A 105 0.91 -17.15 -15.43
N HIS A 106 1.31 -15.92 -15.09
CA HIS A 106 0.54 -15.06 -14.18
C HIS A 106 -0.73 -14.47 -14.82
N LYS A 107 -0.77 -14.35 -16.16
CA LYS A 107 -1.86 -13.72 -16.92
C LYS A 107 -3.26 -14.28 -16.61
N PRO A 108 -3.51 -15.62 -16.64
CA PRO A 108 -4.84 -16.15 -16.34
C PRO A 108 -5.31 -15.84 -14.92
N TYR A 109 -4.40 -15.81 -13.94
CA TYR A 109 -4.74 -15.45 -12.55
C TYR A 109 -5.10 -13.99 -12.41
N MET A 110 -4.37 -13.08 -13.06
CA MET A 110 -4.72 -11.66 -13.09
C MET A 110 -6.09 -11.44 -13.73
N ILE A 111 -6.39 -12.11 -14.86
CA ILE A 111 -7.71 -12.05 -15.51
C ILE A 111 -8.81 -12.58 -14.58
N GLY A 112 -8.62 -13.75 -13.98
CA GLY A 112 -9.58 -14.34 -13.04
C GLY A 112 -9.84 -13.45 -11.81
N MET A 113 -8.79 -12.87 -11.26
CA MET A 113 -8.88 -11.88 -10.17
C MET A 113 -9.68 -10.64 -10.60
N GLY A 114 -9.40 -10.08 -11.78
CA GLY A 114 -10.16 -8.95 -12.31
C GLY A 114 -11.64 -9.26 -12.51
N LEU A 115 -11.99 -10.47 -13.00
CA LEU A 115 -13.38 -10.90 -13.13
C LEU A 115 -14.07 -11.05 -11.76
N PHE A 116 -13.38 -11.61 -10.78
CA PHE A 116 -13.90 -11.73 -9.42
C PHE A 116 -14.15 -10.36 -8.79
N GLU A 117 -13.17 -9.46 -8.86
CA GLU A 117 -13.28 -8.10 -8.32
C GLU A 117 -14.37 -7.29 -9.03
N MET A 118 -14.59 -7.53 -10.33
CA MET A 118 -15.67 -6.90 -11.09
C MET A 118 -17.06 -7.23 -10.51
N VAL A 119 -17.26 -8.48 -10.08
CA VAL A 119 -18.49 -8.94 -9.43
C VAL A 119 -18.59 -8.37 -8.02
N VAL A 120 -17.54 -8.51 -7.20
CA VAL A 120 -17.55 -8.07 -5.80
C VAL A 120 -17.70 -6.55 -5.68
N SER A 121 -17.10 -5.78 -6.59
CA SER A 121 -17.23 -4.31 -6.60
C SER A 121 -18.65 -3.80 -6.87
N GLN A 122 -19.58 -4.65 -7.33
CA GLN A 122 -20.98 -4.26 -7.46
C GLN A 122 -21.70 -4.18 -6.12
N TYR A 123 -21.17 -4.82 -5.07
CA TYR A 123 -21.82 -4.82 -3.76
C TYR A 123 -21.61 -3.48 -3.04
N PRO A 124 -22.68 -2.79 -2.58
CA PRO A 124 -22.57 -1.40 -2.13
C PRO A 124 -21.98 -1.20 -0.73
N THR A 125 -21.87 -2.25 0.11
CA THR A 125 -21.45 -2.05 1.51
C THR A 125 -20.87 -3.33 2.12
N LEU A 126 -19.57 -3.33 2.40
CA LEU A 126 -18.90 -4.41 3.17
C LEU A 126 -19.34 -4.45 4.65
N GLU A 127 -20.15 -3.50 5.12
CA GLU A 127 -20.69 -3.51 6.49
C GLU A 127 -21.74 -4.62 6.72
N LYS A 128 -22.38 -5.13 5.65
CA LYS A 128 -23.32 -6.26 5.72
C LYS A 128 -22.67 -7.62 5.43
N CYS A 129 -21.43 -7.64 4.92
CA CYS A 129 -20.61 -8.85 4.89
C CYS A 129 -19.86 -8.93 6.22
N GLY A 130 -20.50 -9.52 7.24
CA GLY A 130 -19.91 -9.78 8.57
C GLY A 130 -18.64 -10.64 8.59
N GLY A 131 -17.97 -10.83 7.44
CA GLY A 131 -16.75 -11.62 7.30
C GLY A 131 -15.43 -10.84 7.37
N SER A 132 -15.42 -9.50 7.38
CA SER A 132 -14.13 -8.77 7.31
C SER A 132 -13.47 -8.46 8.66
N ARG A 133 -14.12 -8.74 9.79
CA ARG A 133 -13.59 -8.41 11.12
C ARG A 133 -12.78 -9.51 11.80
N LEU A 134 -12.60 -10.69 11.18
CA LEU A 134 -12.06 -11.87 11.87
C LEU A 134 -10.78 -12.48 11.29
N TRP A 135 -10.13 -11.89 10.29
CA TRP A 135 -9.03 -12.57 9.59
C TRP A 135 -7.71 -11.81 9.61
N HIS A 136 -7.39 -11.23 10.75
CA HIS A 136 -6.03 -10.80 11.05
C HIS A 136 -5.58 -11.47 12.33
N GLN A 137 -4.94 -12.64 12.22
CA GLN A 137 -3.86 -12.99 13.14
C GLN A 137 -3.01 -14.17 12.64
N LEU A 138 -1.70 -13.90 12.72
CA LEU A 138 -0.60 -14.79 13.04
C LEU A 138 -0.23 -15.94 12.08
N CYS A 139 0.90 -15.77 11.41
CA CYS A 139 1.82 -16.86 11.08
C CYS A 139 3.23 -16.42 11.45
N LEU A 140 3.74 -16.88 12.59
CA LEU A 140 5.16 -16.85 12.93
C LEU A 140 5.50 -18.15 13.63
N LEU A 141 5.88 -19.16 12.85
CA LEU A 141 6.72 -20.27 13.31
C LEU A 141 7.43 -20.82 12.07
N GLY A 142 8.70 -20.46 11.93
CA GLY A 142 9.63 -21.08 11.00
C GLY A 142 10.77 -21.69 11.80
N HIS A 143 11.03 -22.99 11.61
CA HIS A 143 12.25 -23.61 12.09
C HIS A 143 13.41 -23.25 11.16
N GLY A 144 14.20 -22.24 11.56
CA GLY A 144 15.44 -21.89 10.88
C GLY A 144 16.61 -22.72 11.39
N LYS A 145 17.42 -23.28 10.47
CA LYS A 145 18.76 -23.80 10.81
C LYS A 145 19.72 -22.64 11.03
N ARG A 146 20.70 -22.83 11.93
CA ARG A 146 21.74 -21.85 12.30
C ARG A 146 22.51 -21.37 11.07
N THR A 147 22.56 -20.07 10.87
CA THR A 147 23.57 -19.37 10.07
C THR A 147 24.26 -18.32 10.94
N THR A 148 25.48 -17.97 10.58
CA THR A 148 26.39 -17.15 11.38
C THR A 148 25.98 -15.67 11.41
N LEU A 149 26.09 -15.07 12.60
CA LEU A 149 25.62 -13.72 12.96
C LEU A 149 26.44 -12.58 12.31
N THR A 150 27.58 -12.90 11.69
CA THR A 150 28.46 -11.94 11.03
C THR A 150 28.08 -11.83 9.56
N GLY A 151 27.29 -10.81 9.21
CA GLY A 151 27.08 -10.44 7.82
C GLY A 151 28.41 -10.00 7.20
N ILE A 152 28.94 -10.78 6.26
CA ILE A 152 30.11 -10.40 5.46
C ILE A 152 29.85 -10.67 3.97
N GLU A 153 30.33 -9.70 3.19
CA GLU A 153 30.42 -9.53 1.75
C GLU A 153 29.15 -9.77 0.90
N VAL A 154 28.54 -8.63 0.57
CA VAL A 154 27.78 -8.37 -0.66
C VAL A 154 28.45 -9.11 -1.82
N GLY A 155 27.68 -9.96 -2.50
CA GLY A 155 28.21 -10.95 -3.43
C GLY A 155 29.21 -10.41 -4.48
N PRO A 156 30.18 -11.24 -4.91
CA PRO A 156 31.16 -10.87 -5.92
C PRO A 156 30.44 -10.61 -7.26
N GLY A 157 30.56 -9.40 -7.81
CA GLY A 157 30.12 -9.09 -9.19
C GLY A 157 29.15 -7.91 -9.37
N LEU A 158 28.74 -7.20 -8.32
CA LEU A 158 27.90 -5.99 -8.45
C LEU A 158 28.73 -4.70 -8.45
N THR A 159 28.48 -3.82 -9.43
CA THR A 159 29.11 -2.48 -9.44
C THR A 159 28.58 -1.61 -8.29
N ALA A 160 29.39 -0.65 -7.83
CA ALA A 160 28.98 0.29 -6.78
C ALA A 160 27.70 1.08 -7.14
N ALA A 161 27.52 1.40 -8.43
CA ALA A 161 26.33 2.07 -8.94
C ALA A 161 25.08 1.20 -8.82
N GLN A 162 25.12 -0.07 -9.24
CA GLN A 162 24.00 -1.01 -9.09
C GLN A 162 23.63 -1.24 -7.63
N LYS A 163 24.64 -1.28 -6.74
CA LYS A 163 24.42 -1.36 -5.29
C LYS A 163 23.62 -0.15 -4.79
N MET A 164 24.00 1.05 -5.22
CA MET A 164 23.30 2.30 -4.86
C MET A 164 21.86 2.32 -5.37
N TRP A 165 21.60 1.95 -6.62
CA TRP A 165 20.26 1.90 -7.19
C TRP A 165 19.35 0.90 -6.46
N ARG A 166 19.88 -0.29 -6.15
CA ARG A 166 19.16 -1.30 -5.36
C ARG A 166 18.81 -0.81 -3.95
N MET A 167 19.70 -0.03 -3.31
CA MET A 167 19.44 0.62 -2.02
C MET A 167 18.35 1.68 -2.13
N PHE A 168 18.38 2.58 -3.12
CA PHE A 168 17.32 3.57 -3.30
C PHE A 168 15.95 2.94 -3.53
N ARG A 169 15.91 1.86 -4.31
CA ARG A 169 14.70 1.09 -4.52
C ARG A 169 14.23 0.38 -3.24
N ALA A 170 15.15 -0.08 -2.39
CA ALA A 170 14.86 -0.57 -1.03
C ALA A 170 14.16 0.47 -0.18
N PHE A 171 14.68 1.69 -0.19
CA PHE A 171 14.06 2.81 0.52
C PHE A 171 12.66 3.06 -0.01
N GLY A 172 12.44 3.10 -1.33
CA GLY A 172 11.11 3.24 -1.92
C GLY A 172 10.11 2.20 -1.42
N ASP A 173 10.52 0.92 -1.40
CA ASP A 173 9.69 -0.18 -0.86
C ASP A 173 9.38 0.01 0.63
N MET A 174 10.34 0.51 1.42
CA MET A 174 10.15 0.76 2.84
C MET A 174 9.19 1.94 3.09
N LEU A 175 9.26 2.99 2.27
CA LEU A 175 8.43 4.18 2.38
C LEU A 175 6.94 3.90 2.20
N ILE A 176 6.58 2.79 1.56
CA ILE A 176 5.19 2.33 1.49
C ILE A 176 4.60 2.11 2.90
N CYS A 177 5.43 1.74 3.90
CA CYS A 177 4.96 1.52 5.28
C CYS A 177 4.35 2.80 5.85
N CYS A 178 4.86 3.93 5.37
CA CYS A 178 4.49 5.25 5.82
C CYS A 178 3.23 5.79 5.12
N SER A 179 2.63 5.03 4.19
CA SER A 179 1.57 5.53 3.31
C SER A 179 0.17 5.61 3.95
N TYR A 180 -0.02 5.16 5.20
CA TYR A 180 -1.34 5.24 5.85
C TYR A 180 -1.73 6.68 6.26
N SER A 181 -0.81 7.64 6.15
CA SER A 181 -1.10 9.07 6.38
C SER A 181 -2.28 9.57 5.53
N ALA A 182 -2.45 9.01 4.32
CA ALA A 182 -3.52 9.38 3.39
C ALA A 182 -4.94 9.08 3.89
N VAL A 183 -5.08 8.18 4.86
CA VAL A 183 -6.37 7.78 5.47
C VAL A 183 -6.44 8.10 6.96
N LEU A 184 -5.43 8.80 7.50
CA LEU A 184 -5.27 9.03 8.93
C LEU A 184 -6.44 9.83 9.52
N ILE A 185 -6.88 10.87 8.79
CA ILE A 185 -7.96 11.75 9.22
C ILE A 185 -9.30 11.00 9.23
N GLU A 186 -9.55 10.18 8.22
CA GLU A 186 -10.72 9.31 8.15
C GLU A 186 -10.73 8.30 9.31
N ILE A 187 -9.58 7.71 9.66
CA ILE A 187 -9.46 6.80 10.82
C ILE A 187 -9.71 7.58 12.12
N GLN A 188 -9.09 8.74 12.27
CA GLN A 188 -9.25 9.59 13.45
C GLN A 188 -10.71 10.02 13.65
N ASP A 189 -11.46 10.23 12.57
CA ASP A 189 -12.87 10.59 12.61
C ASP A 189 -13.77 9.47 13.17
N THR A 190 -13.35 8.21 13.07
CA THR A 190 -14.08 7.07 13.65
C THR A 190 -13.91 6.92 15.16
N LEU A 191 -13.00 7.67 15.79
CA LEU A 191 -12.75 7.58 17.22
C LEU A 191 -13.94 8.11 18.03
N LYS A 192 -14.33 7.36 19.06
CA LYS A 192 -15.39 7.77 19.99
C LYS A 192 -15.00 9.08 20.67
N SER A 193 -15.92 10.05 20.70
CA SER A 193 -15.69 11.42 21.18
C SER A 193 -15.48 11.58 22.71
N SER A 194 -15.32 10.49 23.47
CA SER A 194 -15.20 10.54 24.94
C SER A 194 -13.83 11.04 25.44
N LYS A 195 -12.79 11.01 24.61
CA LYS A 195 -11.46 11.55 24.90
C LYS A 195 -11.02 12.47 23.75
N SER A 196 -10.04 13.33 24.00
CA SER A 196 -9.42 14.16 22.96
C SER A 196 -8.93 13.26 21.81
N GLU A 197 -9.54 13.42 20.63
CA GLU A 197 -9.29 12.55 19.47
C GLU A 197 -7.80 12.59 19.09
N ILE A 198 -7.20 13.78 19.16
CA ILE A 198 -5.78 14.02 18.86
C ILE A 198 -4.86 13.23 19.81
N LYS A 199 -5.14 13.23 21.12
CA LYS A 199 -4.30 12.50 22.10
C LYS A 199 -4.39 10.99 21.90
N VAL A 200 -5.60 10.48 21.63
CA VAL A 200 -5.80 9.05 21.36
C VAL A 200 -5.10 8.66 20.07
N MET A 201 -5.26 9.45 19.00
CA MET A 201 -4.66 9.17 17.71
C MET A 201 -3.14 9.12 17.79
N LYS A 202 -2.49 10.13 18.40
CA LYS A 202 -1.03 10.13 18.58
C LYS A 202 -0.51 8.91 19.34
N LYS A 203 -1.24 8.45 20.36
CA LYS A 203 -0.88 7.22 21.09
C LYS A 203 -1.03 5.98 20.20
N VAL A 204 -2.12 5.89 19.44
CA VAL A 204 -2.36 4.79 18.49
C VAL A 204 -1.29 4.78 17.39
N ASP A 205 -0.94 5.93 16.84
CA ASP A 205 0.10 6.08 15.81
C ASP A 205 1.47 5.63 16.34
N MET A 206 1.83 6.05 17.55
CA MET A 206 3.07 5.64 18.20
C MET A 206 3.12 4.12 18.42
N MET A 207 2.05 3.54 18.99
CA MET A 207 1.99 2.09 19.24
C MET A 207 2.02 1.29 17.93
N THR A 208 1.29 1.76 16.91
CA THR A 208 1.24 1.12 15.59
C THR A 208 2.61 1.17 14.92
N ALA A 209 3.28 2.31 14.92
CA ALA A 209 4.62 2.46 14.35
C ALA A 209 5.64 1.54 15.04
N LEU A 210 5.59 1.41 16.37
CA LEU A 210 6.45 0.51 17.13
C LEU A 210 6.19 -0.96 16.79
N ILE A 211 4.93 -1.38 16.81
CA ILE A 211 4.52 -2.76 16.50
C ILE A 211 4.92 -3.13 15.06
N MET A 212 4.64 -2.26 14.09
CA MET A 212 4.99 -2.48 12.69
C MET A 212 6.51 -2.57 12.50
N THR A 213 7.27 -1.67 13.13
CA THR A 213 8.74 -1.69 13.06
C THR A 213 9.30 -2.97 13.66
N PHE A 214 8.77 -3.41 14.80
CA PHE A 214 9.17 -4.65 15.45
C PHE A 214 8.94 -5.86 14.54
N PHE A 215 7.73 -6.01 13.99
CA PHE A 215 7.43 -7.14 13.11
C PHE A 215 8.24 -7.10 11.80
N TYR A 216 8.40 -5.93 11.18
CA TYR A 216 9.22 -5.83 9.97
C TYR A 216 10.70 -6.12 10.22
N LEU A 217 11.24 -5.67 11.35
CA LEU A 217 12.62 -5.98 11.74
C LEU A 217 12.78 -7.48 12.01
N LEU A 218 11.82 -8.11 12.71
CA LEU A 218 11.81 -9.55 12.94
C LEU A 218 11.77 -10.33 11.62
N CYS A 219 10.82 -10.02 10.73
CA CYS A 219 10.74 -10.65 9.41
C CYS A 219 12.05 -10.47 8.65
N ALA A 220 12.55 -9.24 8.52
CA ALA A 220 13.79 -8.95 7.80
C ALA A 220 15.00 -9.70 8.36
N CYS A 221 15.19 -9.68 9.69
CA CYS A 221 16.29 -10.37 10.34
C CYS A 221 16.21 -11.89 10.17
N PHE A 222 15.03 -12.50 10.40
CA PHE A 222 14.87 -13.94 10.26
C PHE A 222 14.99 -14.41 8.82
N GLY A 223 14.40 -13.71 7.86
CA GLY A 223 14.55 -14.11 6.47
C GLY A 223 15.94 -13.85 5.92
N TYR A 224 16.66 -12.82 6.39
CA TYR A 224 18.07 -12.66 6.02
C TYR A 224 18.91 -13.78 6.63
N ALA A 225 18.68 -14.15 7.88
CA ALA A 225 19.33 -15.30 8.50
C ALA A 225 19.04 -16.60 7.72
N ALA A 226 17.83 -16.77 7.20
CA ALA A 226 17.44 -17.96 6.45
C ALA A 226 18.01 -18.01 5.01
N PHE A 227 18.00 -16.88 4.27
CA PHE A 227 18.30 -16.85 2.83
C PHE A 227 19.61 -16.17 2.46
N GLY A 228 20.23 -15.45 3.40
CA GLY A 228 21.44 -14.66 3.17
C GLY A 228 21.30 -13.73 1.96
N ASN A 229 22.33 -13.72 1.10
CA ASN A 229 22.39 -12.89 -0.10
C ASN A 229 21.42 -13.33 -1.22
N ASN A 230 20.81 -14.53 -1.12
CA ASN A 230 19.88 -15.07 -2.10
C ASN A 230 18.40 -14.81 -1.73
N ALA A 231 18.15 -13.88 -0.80
CA ALA A 231 16.80 -13.49 -0.40
C ALA A 231 16.01 -12.90 -1.58
N HIS A 232 14.92 -13.57 -1.96
CA HIS A 232 14.04 -13.12 -3.04
C HIS A 232 13.12 -11.99 -2.57
N GLY A 233 12.68 -11.12 -3.49
CA GLY A 233 11.79 -9.98 -3.17
C GLY A 233 10.44 -10.37 -2.56
N ASN A 234 9.96 -11.58 -2.86
CA ASN A 234 8.86 -12.23 -2.17
C ASN A 234 9.38 -13.55 -1.57
N MET A 235 9.42 -13.66 -0.23
CA MET A 235 9.91 -14.88 0.44
C MET A 235 9.12 -16.11 0.01
N LEU A 236 7.83 -15.93 -0.25
CA LEU A 236 6.93 -17.03 -0.59
C LEU A 236 7.19 -17.62 -1.97
N THR A 237 7.93 -16.90 -2.82
CA THR A 237 8.41 -17.39 -4.12
C THR A 237 9.83 -17.94 -4.06
N GLY A 238 10.57 -17.69 -2.97
CA GLY A 238 11.98 -18.05 -2.81
C GLY A 238 12.21 -19.34 -2.03
N PHE A 239 11.18 -20.16 -1.79
CA PHE A 239 11.34 -21.40 -1.03
C PHE A 239 12.13 -22.45 -1.81
N GLY A 240 13.40 -22.61 -1.44
CA GLY A 240 14.19 -23.83 -1.62
C GLY A 240 13.97 -24.87 -0.50
N PHE A 241 12.96 -24.68 0.35
CA PHE A 241 12.51 -25.66 1.34
C PHE A 241 11.05 -25.97 1.04
N PHE A 242 10.84 -27.16 0.47
CA PHE A 242 9.55 -27.59 -0.03
C PHE A 242 8.67 -28.22 1.06
N GLU A 243 9.05 -28.16 2.34
CA GLU A 243 8.27 -28.79 3.40
C GLU A 243 8.08 -27.88 4.63
N PRO A 244 6.85 -27.79 5.19
CA PRO A 244 5.60 -28.39 4.68
C PRO A 244 4.87 -27.50 3.65
N PHE A 245 4.54 -28.07 2.48
CA PHE A 245 3.81 -27.41 1.39
C PHE A 245 2.48 -26.75 1.82
N TRP A 246 1.74 -27.40 2.73
CA TRP A 246 0.45 -26.90 3.19
C TRP A 246 0.55 -25.54 3.89
N LEU A 247 1.68 -25.24 4.56
CA LEU A 247 1.87 -23.97 5.25
C LEU A 247 2.10 -22.84 4.25
N ILE A 248 2.82 -23.13 3.15
CA ILE A 248 3.05 -22.19 2.05
C ILE A 248 1.74 -21.89 1.33
N ASP A 249 0.95 -22.93 1.06
CA ASP A 249 -0.35 -22.79 0.42
C ASP A 249 -1.31 -21.97 1.31
N LEU A 250 -1.37 -22.29 2.60
CA LEU A 250 -2.19 -21.56 3.57
C LEU A 250 -1.77 -20.08 3.67
N ALA A 251 -0.46 -19.79 3.72
CA ALA A 251 0.04 -18.42 3.76
C ALA A 251 -0.34 -17.64 2.50
N ASN A 252 -0.20 -18.23 1.31
CA ASN A 252 -0.59 -17.60 0.04
C ASN A 252 -2.11 -17.42 -0.08
N ILE A 253 -2.92 -18.36 0.44
CA ILE A 253 -4.37 -18.23 0.53
C ILE A 253 -4.75 -17.03 1.41
N PHE A 254 -4.14 -16.89 2.60
CA PHE A 254 -4.39 -15.75 3.48
C PHE A 254 -3.98 -14.42 2.85
N ILE A 255 -2.85 -14.38 2.13
CA ILE A 255 -2.43 -13.18 1.41
C ILE A 255 -3.43 -12.84 0.31
N ALA A 256 -3.82 -13.80 -0.53
CA ALA A 256 -4.78 -13.56 -1.60
C ALA A 256 -6.13 -13.06 -1.04
N MET A 257 -6.66 -13.70 0.00
CA MET A 257 -7.91 -13.27 0.65
C MET A 257 -7.80 -11.88 1.29
N ARG A 258 -6.69 -11.58 1.97
CA ARG A 258 -6.46 -10.25 2.54
C ARG A 258 -6.41 -9.18 1.44
N LEU A 259 -5.72 -9.46 0.33
CA LEU A 259 -5.59 -8.53 -0.79
C LEU A 259 -6.94 -8.26 -1.45
N LEU A 260 -7.78 -9.29 -1.64
CA LEU A 260 -9.16 -9.15 -2.12
C LEU A 260 -9.99 -8.22 -1.22
N GLY A 261 -9.96 -8.46 0.10
CA GLY A 261 -10.67 -7.61 1.06
C GLY A 261 -10.18 -6.17 1.05
N ALA A 262 -8.85 -5.98 1.00
CA ALA A 262 -8.24 -4.65 0.98
C ALA A 262 -8.50 -3.91 -0.34
N TYR A 263 -8.53 -4.62 -1.48
CA TYR A 263 -8.91 -4.07 -2.78
C TYR A 263 -10.30 -3.45 -2.72
N GLN A 264 -11.26 -4.17 -2.14
CA GLN A 264 -12.63 -3.68 -2.01
C GLN A 264 -12.74 -2.47 -1.08
N VAL A 265 -12.04 -2.46 0.06
CA VAL A 265 -12.07 -1.30 0.97
C VAL A 265 -11.47 -0.05 0.31
N LEU A 266 -10.40 -0.20 -0.48
CA LEU A 266 -9.69 0.92 -1.09
C LEU A 266 -10.34 1.46 -2.37
N THR A 267 -11.05 0.62 -3.13
CA THR A 267 -11.77 1.03 -4.34
C THR A 267 -13.03 1.84 -4.01
N GLN A 268 -13.67 1.59 -2.86
CA GLN A 268 -14.93 2.24 -2.49
C GLN A 268 -14.83 3.77 -2.39
N PRO A 269 -13.81 4.38 -1.73
CA PRO A 269 -13.62 5.83 -1.75
C PRO A 269 -13.50 6.42 -3.16
N VAL A 270 -12.82 5.72 -4.08
CA VAL A 270 -12.66 6.15 -5.49
C VAL A 270 -14.02 6.11 -6.19
N PHE A 271 -14.79 5.04 -6.01
CA PHE A 271 -16.13 4.90 -6.59
C PHE A 271 -17.09 5.97 -6.05
N VAL A 272 -17.15 6.16 -4.74
CA VAL A 272 -18.03 7.16 -4.11
C VAL A 272 -17.65 8.58 -4.56
N ALA A 273 -16.36 8.88 -4.66
CA ALA A 273 -15.89 10.18 -5.14
C ALA A 273 -16.32 10.44 -6.60
N ALA A 274 -16.07 9.50 -7.51
CA ALA A 274 -16.46 9.61 -8.91
C ALA A 274 -18.00 9.67 -9.08
N GLU A 275 -18.73 8.78 -8.42
CA GLU A 275 -20.20 8.73 -8.46
C GLU A 275 -20.83 10.01 -7.92
N SER A 276 -20.32 10.55 -6.81
CA SER A 276 -20.84 11.79 -6.23
C SER A 276 -20.52 13.02 -7.09
N HIS A 277 -19.34 13.07 -7.71
CA HIS A 277 -18.95 14.15 -8.62
C HIS A 277 -19.84 14.16 -9.86
N ILE A 278 -20.04 13.00 -10.48
CA ILE A 278 -20.84 12.86 -11.70
C ILE A 278 -22.33 13.13 -11.42
N ARG A 279 -22.85 12.68 -10.27
CA ARG A 279 -24.22 12.97 -9.84
C ARG A 279 -24.46 14.46 -9.61
N LYS A 280 -23.50 15.18 -9.03
CA LYS A 280 -23.58 16.64 -8.85
C LYS A 280 -23.51 17.39 -10.18
N ARG A 281 -22.70 16.89 -11.13
CA ARG A 281 -22.52 17.52 -12.44
C ARG A 281 -23.71 17.29 -13.38
N TRP A 282 -24.36 16.13 -13.31
CA TRP A 282 -25.44 15.72 -14.21
C TRP A 282 -26.68 15.19 -13.46
N PRO A 283 -27.33 15.99 -12.60
CA PRO A 283 -28.41 15.51 -11.72
C PRO A 283 -29.67 15.05 -12.48
N LYS A 284 -29.90 15.60 -13.69
CA LYS A 284 -31.10 15.32 -14.51
C LYS A 284 -31.02 14.03 -15.34
N SER A 285 -29.85 13.38 -15.42
CA SER A 285 -29.69 12.19 -16.25
C SER A 285 -30.31 10.96 -15.58
N LYS A 286 -31.27 10.32 -16.26
CA LYS A 286 -31.91 9.09 -15.79
C LYS A 286 -30.90 7.93 -15.64
N PHE A 287 -29.85 7.89 -16.46
CA PHE A 287 -28.79 6.88 -16.37
C PHE A 287 -27.97 6.98 -15.08
N ILE A 288 -27.81 8.20 -14.55
CA ILE A 288 -26.95 8.50 -13.39
C ILE A 288 -27.75 8.47 -12.09
N THR A 289 -29.00 8.93 -12.10
CA THR A 289 -29.76 9.15 -10.85
C THR A 289 -30.78 8.06 -10.56
N ARG A 290 -31.24 7.29 -11.57
CA ARG A 290 -32.28 6.28 -11.38
C ARG A 290 -31.72 5.02 -10.72
N GLU A 291 -32.38 4.57 -9.67
CA GLU A 291 -32.10 3.30 -9.00
C GLU A 291 -33.17 2.28 -9.39
N TYR A 292 -32.74 1.09 -9.79
CA TYR A 292 -33.59 -0.02 -10.18
C TYR A 292 -33.48 -1.10 -9.09
N PRO A 293 -34.52 -1.30 -8.27
CA PRO A 293 -34.50 -2.36 -7.27
C PRO A 293 -34.62 -3.71 -7.98
N ILE A 294 -33.63 -4.57 -7.80
CA ILE A 294 -33.68 -5.96 -8.25
C ILE A 294 -33.70 -6.85 -7.01
N SER A 295 -34.72 -7.71 -6.92
CA SER A 295 -34.79 -8.77 -5.93
C SER A 295 -34.33 -10.07 -6.59
N ILE A 296 -33.24 -10.66 -6.10
CA ILE A 296 -32.66 -11.90 -6.65
C ILE A 296 -33.04 -13.08 -5.73
N GLY A 297 -34.12 -13.79 -6.07
CA GLY A 297 -34.47 -15.12 -5.53
C GLY A 297 -34.66 -15.21 -4.00
N LYS A 298 -34.84 -16.44 -3.45
CA LYS A 298 -35.18 -16.75 -2.03
C LYS A 298 -34.30 -16.12 -0.94
N ILE A 299 -33.24 -15.41 -1.31
CA ILE A 299 -32.38 -14.64 -0.39
C ILE A 299 -32.77 -13.18 -0.60
N ASN A 300 -33.46 -12.56 0.38
CA ASN A 300 -33.92 -11.16 0.37
C ASN A 300 -32.75 -10.13 0.25
N LEU A 301 -32.01 -10.13 -0.85
CA LEU A 301 -31.00 -9.14 -1.18
C LEU A 301 -31.66 -8.07 -2.05
N ASN A 302 -32.11 -7.00 -1.41
CA ASN A 302 -32.59 -5.81 -2.10
C ASN A 302 -31.37 -5.04 -2.65
N LEU A 303 -31.03 -5.25 -3.93
CA LEU A 303 -29.97 -4.52 -4.59
C LEU A 303 -30.57 -3.40 -5.45
N ASN A 304 -30.25 -2.15 -5.10
CA ASN A 304 -30.55 -1.00 -5.94
C ASN A 304 -29.44 -0.85 -6.99
N ILE A 305 -29.71 -1.31 -8.21
CA ILE A 305 -28.76 -1.22 -9.32
C ILE A 305 -28.92 0.14 -10.01
N ASN A 306 -27.79 0.79 -10.25
CA ASN A 306 -27.69 2.02 -11.02
C ASN A 306 -26.80 1.73 -12.22
N PHE A 307 -27.27 2.02 -13.44
CA PHE A 307 -26.54 1.70 -14.66
C PHE A 307 -25.19 2.42 -14.74
N PHE A 308 -25.13 3.69 -14.34
CA PHE A 308 -23.86 4.42 -14.25
C PHE A 308 -22.90 3.74 -13.27
N ARG A 309 -23.37 3.36 -12.09
CA ARG A 309 -22.55 2.63 -11.09
C ARG A 309 -21.99 1.33 -11.66
N LEU A 310 -22.84 0.54 -12.32
CA LEU A 310 -22.45 -0.72 -12.94
C LEU A 310 -21.37 -0.51 -14.02
N THR A 311 -21.63 0.37 -14.98
CA THR A 311 -20.70 0.64 -16.09
C THR A 311 -19.40 1.26 -15.61
N TRP A 312 -19.45 2.24 -14.68
CA TRP A 312 -18.24 2.89 -14.19
C TRP A 312 -17.35 1.94 -13.39
N ARG A 313 -17.92 1.17 -12.45
CA ARG A 313 -17.14 0.24 -11.62
C ARG A 313 -16.53 -0.88 -12.45
N THR A 314 -17.29 -1.42 -13.42
CA THR A 314 -16.75 -2.44 -14.35
C THR A 314 -15.62 -1.88 -15.20
N MET A 315 -15.79 -0.71 -15.81
CA MET A 315 -14.75 -0.04 -16.59
C MET A 315 -13.48 0.23 -15.78
N PHE A 316 -13.63 0.69 -14.53
CA PHE A 316 -12.49 0.94 -13.65
C PHE A 316 -11.70 -0.34 -13.35
N VAL A 317 -12.38 -1.44 -13.00
CA VAL A 317 -11.73 -2.74 -12.73
C VAL A 317 -11.04 -3.27 -13.98
N VAL A 318 -11.66 -3.15 -15.16
CA VAL A 318 -11.04 -3.55 -16.44
C VAL A 318 -9.77 -2.76 -16.71
N ILE A 319 -9.80 -1.43 -16.56
CA ILE A 319 -8.61 -0.57 -16.78
C ILE A 319 -7.50 -0.93 -15.79
N ALA A 320 -7.82 -1.07 -14.50
CA ALA A 320 -6.84 -1.45 -13.49
C ALA A 320 -6.20 -2.82 -13.79
N ASN A 321 -7.00 -3.79 -14.24
CA ASN A 321 -6.51 -5.12 -14.59
C ASN A 321 -5.65 -5.12 -15.87
N LEU A 322 -6.01 -4.32 -16.88
CA LEU A 322 -5.19 -4.15 -18.08
C LEU A 322 -3.83 -3.52 -17.75
N LEU A 323 -3.82 -2.53 -16.85
CA LEU A 323 -2.56 -1.94 -16.36
C LEU A 323 -1.72 -2.95 -15.57
N ALA A 324 -2.34 -3.81 -14.76
CA ALA A 324 -1.66 -4.90 -14.07
C ALA A 324 -1.02 -5.90 -15.04
N LEU A 325 -1.71 -6.24 -16.14
CA LEU A 325 -1.19 -7.11 -17.20
C LEU A 325 -0.05 -6.46 -18.00
N ALA A 326 -0.10 -5.14 -18.21
CA ALA A 326 0.92 -4.40 -18.96
C ALA A 326 2.22 -4.20 -18.16
N LEU A 327 2.13 -4.09 -16.83
CA LEU A 327 3.25 -3.80 -15.94
C LEU A 327 3.33 -4.83 -14.80
N PRO A 328 3.70 -6.10 -15.07
CA PRO A 328 3.76 -7.15 -14.05
C PRO A 328 4.98 -7.03 -13.10
N PHE A 329 5.61 -5.85 -13.00
CA PHE A 329 6.79 -5.60 -12.18
C PHE A 329 6.40 -5.11 -10.79
N PHE A 330 5.91 -6.05 -9.97
CA PHE A 330 5.34 -5.74 -8.65
C PHE A 330 6.24 -4.86 -7.77
N ASN A 331 7.53 -5.18 -7.65
CA ASN A 331 8.40 -4.53 -6.67
C ASN A 331 8.76 -3.09 -7.08
N GLU A 332 8.94 -2.79 -8.35
CA GLU A 332 9.35 -1.47 -8.85
C GLU A 332 8.14 -0.56 -8.98
N VAL A 333 6.95 -1.10 -9.28
CA VAL A 333 5.67 -0.37 -9.13
C VAL A 333 5.45 0.04 -7.67
N LEU A 334 5.69 -0.89 -6.73
CA LEU A 334 5.58 -0.61 -5.31
C LEU A 334 6.59 0.46 -4.86
N ALA A 335 7.87 0.30 -5.17
CA ALA A 335 8.91 1.24 -4.75
C ALA A 335 8.68 2.65 -5.30
N PHE A 336 8.29 2.77 -6.58
CA PHE A 336 7.97 4.04 -7.21
C PHE A 336 6.76 4.71 -6.54
N ARG A 337 5.71 3.94 -6.25
CA ARG A 337 4.53 4.44 -5.53
C ARG A 337 4.90 4.91 -4.12
N GLY A 338 5.70 4.13 -3.39
CA GLY A 338 6.16 4.47 -2.05
C GLY A 338 6.88 5.81 -2.01
N ALA A 339 7.77 6.05 -2.96
CA ALA A 339 8.50 7.31 -3.11
C ALA A 339 7.57 8.51 -3.33
N ILE A 340 6.64 8.42 -4.29
CA ILE A 340 5.70 9.52 -4.59
C ILE A 340 4.75 9.77 -3.43
N SER A 341 4.19 8.70 -2.85
CA SER A 341 3.23 8.79 -1.74
C SER A 341 3.83 9.41 -0.51
N TYR A 342 5.04 9.01 -0.16
CA TYR A 342 5.68 9.46 1.06
C TYR A 342 5.94 10.96 1.04
N TRP A 343 6.60 11.50 0.01
CA TRP A 343 6.85 12.94 0.00
C TRP A 343 5.55 13.73 -0.09
N SER A 344 4.65 13.39 -1.02
CA SER A 344 3.44 14.18 -1.24
C SER A 344 2.47 14.12 -0.04
N LEU A 345 1.99 12.93 0.32
CA LEU A 345 0.91 12.74 1.30
C LEU A 345 1.39 12.51 2.73
N THR A 346 2.64 12.10 2.95
CA THR A 346 3.15 11.87 4.31
C THR A 346 3.96 13.05 4.82
N VAL A 347 4.65 13.79 3.95
CA VAL A 347 5.57 14.87 4.36
C VAL A 347 5.05 16.25 3.98
N TYR A 348 4.88 16.52 2.70
CA TYR A 348 4.63 17.86 2.17
C TYR A 348 3.32 18.46 2.69
N PHE A 349 2.20 17.75 2.52
CA PHE A 349 0.90 18.26 2.96
C PHE A 349 0.84 18.41 4.49
N PRO A 350 1.19 17.40 5.32
CA PRO A 350 1.13 17.56 6.78
C PRO A 350 2.00 18.68 7.32
N VAL A 351 3.23 18.85 6.80
CA VAL A 351 4.14 19.94 7.23
C VAL A 351 3.57 21.31 6.87
N ASN A 352 3.09 21.50 5.64
CA ASN A 352 2.53 22.78 5.22
C ASN A 352 1.21 23.10 5.94
N MET A 353 0.35 22.11 6.14
CA MET A 353 -0.88 22.26 6.92
C MET A 353 -0.56 22.68 8.36
N TYR A 354 0.44 22.07 8.97
CA TYR A 354 0.88 22.40 10.33
C TYR A 354 1.38 23.84 10.45
N ILE A 355 2.19 24.29 9.49
CA ILE A 355 2.73 25.66 9.44
C ILE A 355 1.58 26.66 9.27
N ALA A 356 0.64 26.39 8.37
CA ALA A 356 -0.51 27.26 8.09
C ALA A 356 -1.46 27.35 9.29
N GLN A 357 -1.79 26.22 9.92
CA GLN A 357 -2.73 26.15 11.03
C GLN A 357 -2.20 26.82 12.30
N ASN A 358 -0.90 26.64 12.60
CA ASN A 358 -0.25 27.26 13.76
C ASN A 358 0.29 28.67 13.48
N LYS A 359 0.10 29.20 12.28
CA LYS A 359 0.59 30.52 11.85
C LYS A 359 2.08 30.72 12.16
N ILE A 360 2.89 29.68 11.94
CA ILE A 360 4.32 29.72 12.24
C ILE A 360 4.99 30.72 11.28
N SER A 361 5.67 31.72 11.83
CA SER A 361 6.30 32.75 11.02
C SER A 361 7.52 32.22 10.27
N CYS A 362 7.71 32.69 9.03
CA CYS A 362 8.71 32.19 8.09
C CYS A 362 10.17 32.41 8.52
N LYS A 363 10.41 33.14 9.63
CA LYS A 363 11.76 33.43 10.15
C LYS A 363 12.10 32.68 11.44
N THR A 364 11.22 31.81 11.92
CA THR A 364 11.49 31.04 13.14
C THR A 364 12.38 29.84 12.84
N LEU A 365 13.25 29.48 13.81
CA LEU A 365 14.07 28.27 13.73
C LEU A 365 13.21 27.01 13.47
N ARG A 366 11.99 26.99 14.04
CA ARG A 366 11.01 25.94 13.83
C ARG A 366 10.54 25.83 12.38
N TRP A 367 10.30 26.96 11.71
CA TRP A 367 9.95 26.97 10.29
C TRP A 367 11.09 26.44 9.43
N PHE A 368 12.32 26.90 9.66
CA PHE A 368 13.51 26.42 8.95
C PHE A 368 13.72 24.92 9.15
N GLY A 369 13.58 24.41 10.39
CA GLY A 369 13.69 22.99 10.68
C GLY A 369 12.64 22.15 9.94
N LEU A 370 11.39 22.60 9.91
CA LEU A 370 10.31 21.91 9.19
C LEU A 370 10.54 21.91 7.66
N GLN A 371 11.01 23.01 7.09
CA GLN A 371 11.30 23.09 5.66
C GLN A 371 12.56 22.30 5.27
N ALA A 372 13.60 22.33 6.09
CA ALA A 372 14.80 21.52 5.87
C ALA A 372 14.47 20.02 5.89
N MET A 373 13.64 19.58 6.84
CA MET A 373 13.14 18.20 6.89
C MET A 373 12.33 17.85 5.63
N ASN A 374 11.40 18.72 5.20
CA ASN A 374 10.63 18.52 3.98
C ASN A 374 11.53 18.37 2.74
N LEU A 375 12.55 19.23 2.61
CA LEU A 375 13.53 19.15 1.52
C LEU A 375 14.36 17.86 1.58
N ALA A 376 14.84 17.45 2.75
CA ALA A 376 15.58 16.21 2.91
C ALA A 376 14.75 14.98 2.51
N CYS A 377 13.48 14.92 2.95
CA CYS A 377 12.54 13.88 2.56
C CYS A 377 12.20 13.91 1.05
N LEU A 378 12.13 15.09 0.44
CA LEU A 378 11.96 15.24 -1.02
C LEU A 378 13.14 14.61 -1.76
N LEU A 379 14.37 14.97 -1.38
CA LEU A 379 15.58 14.45 -2.02
C LEU A 379 15.67 12.92 -1.88
N LEU A 380 15.35 12.39 -0.70
CA LEU A 380 15.29 10.94 -0.47
C LEU A 380 14.24 10.25 -1.36
N SER A 381 13.07 10.87 -1.50
CA SER A 381 11.98 10.33 -2.32
C SER A 381 12.32 10.39 -3.81
N LEU A 382 12.98 11.46 -4.27
CA LEU A 382 13.48 11.56 -5.64
C LEU A 382 14.54 10.49 -5.93
N ALA A 383 15.48 10.27 -5.01
CA ALA A 383 16.46 9.20 -5.14
C ALA A 383 15.79 7.82 -5.25
N ALA A 384 14.80 7.55 -4.39
CA ALA A 384 14.02 6.31 -4.41
C ALA A 384 13.21 6.13 -5.71
N ALA A 385 12.62 7.22 -6.24
CA ALA A 385 11.92 7.20 -7.51
C ALA A 385 12.88 6.90 -8.68
N CYS A 386 14.04 7.55 -8.73
CA CYS A 386 15.07 7.30 -9.73
C CYS A 386 15.56 5.84 -9.69
N GLY A 387 15.82 5.28 -8.50
CA GLY A 387 16.18 3.86 -8.36
C GLY A 387 15.08 2.89 -8.77
N SER A 388 13.81 3.30 -8.69
CA SER A 388 12.69 2.49 -9.17
C SER A 388 12.59 2.52 -10.70
N ILE A 389 12.82 3.68 -11.33
CA ILE A 389 12.87 3.86 -12.79
C ILE A 389 13.99 3.03 -13.41
N GLU A 390 15.19 3.07 -12.81
CA GLU A 390 16.31 2.24 -13.23
C GLU A 390 15.96 0.74 -13.14
N GLY A 391 15.32 0.33 -12.04
CA GLY A 391 14.81 -1.03 -11.87
C GLY A 391 13.81 -1.46 -12.94
N PHE A 392 12.93 -0.56 -13.41
CA PHE A 392 12.05 -0.86 -14.55
C PHE A 392 12.86 -1.11 -15.83
N GLY A 393 13.92 -0.34 -16.08
CA GLY A 393 14.82 -0.53 -17.22
C GLY A 393 15.47 -1.91 -17.19
N GLU A 394 16.05 -2.31 -16.05
CA GLU A 394 16.63 -3.65 -15.87
C GLU A 394 15.58 -4.75 -16.09
N ALA A 395 14.39 -4.60 -15.51
CA ALA A 395 13.33 -5.60 -15.59
C ALA A 395 12.79 -5.77 -17.02
N LEU A 396 12.69 -4.68 -17.79
CA LEU A 396 12.28 -4.70 -19.19
C LEU A 396 13.33 -5.39 -20.08
N HIS A 397 14.63 -5.21 -19.81
CA HIS A 397 15.67 -5.91 -20.56
C HIS A 397 15.67 -7.43 -20.33
N ILE A 398 15.26 -7.87 -19.14
CA ILE A 398 15.14 -9.30 -18.80
C ILE A 398 13.82 -9.89 -19.35
N PHE A 399 12.76 -9.08 -19.45
CA PHE A 399 11.46 -9.50 -19.97
C PHE A 399 11.47 -9.62 -21.50
N LYS A 400 12.04 -10.71 -22.03
CA LYS A 400 11.77 -11.12 -23.41
C LYS A 400 10.39 -11.80 -23.45
N PRO A 401 9.40 -11.28 -24.20
CA PRO A 401 8.14 -11.98 -24.39
C PRO A 401 8.44 -13.31 -25.07
N LYS A 402 8.15 -14.42 -24.37
CA LYS A 402 8.01 -15.73 -25.00
C LYS A 402 6.59 -15.90 -25.52
#